data_AF-A0A970X7K1-F1
#
_entry.id   AF-A0A970X7K1-F1
#
_cell.length_a   1.000
_cell.length_b   1.000
_cell.length_c   1.000
_cell.angle_alpha   90.00
_cell.angle_beta   90.00
_cell.angle_gamma   90.00
#
_symmetry.space_group_name_H-M   'P 1'
#
loop_
_entity.id
_entity.type
_entity.pdbx_description
1 polymer ?
#
loop_
_entity_poly.entity_id
_entity_poly.type
_entity_poly.pdbx_seq_one_letter_code
_entity_poly.pdbx_strand_id
1 'polypeptide(L)'
;MPAIGETLREARMSQRLDIAEIEERTKIRAKYLRALENEEWSLLPGPTFVRTFLRTYAEAVGLDPYPIVEAYRQTQEDERQDLHQLGPLPRDRRPLRRPPARPPRRGRWIAGGIVAAVLALLIVLGLTGGEDDGGGGGSAGETVATEPRTAPTPAQRRQAQRERRQRARRRAAAQGVVVRVTPADATYVCVDTGPGTAVTFEETITSPQTFRNPDEVRLNLGLRTATVTVGGEAVAIAPGGDPIALAITRDGTTEIDATEAPCA
;
A
#
# COMPACT_ATOMS: atom_id res chain seq x y z
N MET A 1 21.86 -31.39 12.75
CA MET A 1 22.80 -30.97 11.69
C MET A 1 23.78 -29.98 12.30
N PRO A 2 25.02 -29.86 11.79
CA PRO A 2 25.90 -28.76 12.17
C PRO A 2 25.21 -27.42 11.86
N ALA A 3 25.63 -26.36 12.58
CA ALA A 3 25.13 -25.02 12.38
C ALA A 3 25.35 -24.58 10.91
N ILE A 4 24.40 -23.83 10.36
CA ILE A 4 24.41 -23.28 9.00
C ILE A 4 25.69 -22.45 8.80
N GLY A 5 25.97 -21.57 9.76
CA GLY A 5 27.13 -20.68 9.70
C GLY A 5 28.45 -21.43 9.69
N GLU A 6 28.57 -22.47 10.52
CA GLU A 6 29.77 -23.32 10.57
C GLU A 6 29.95 -24.07 9.25
N THR A 7 28.88 -24.63 8.69
CA THR A 7 28.93 -25.36 7.40
C THR A 7 29.45 -24.47 6.27
N LEU A 8 28.97 -23.23 6.19
CA LEU A 8 29.43 -22.26 5.19
C LEU A 8 30.90 -21.87 5.41
N ARG A 9 31.28 -21.65 6.66
CA ARG A 9 32.65 -21.30 7.04
C ARG A 9 33.63 -22.42 6.72
N GLU A 10 33.30 -23.66 7.07
CA GLU A 10 34.11 -24.85 6.78
C GLU A 10 34.30 -25.02 5.27
N ALA A 11 33.22 -24.90 4.48
CA ALA A 11 33.30 -25.00 3.03
C ALA A 11 34.18 -23.88 2.43
N ARG A 12 34.04 -22.63 2.89
CA ARG A 12 34.91 -21.53 2.46
C ARG A 12 36.38 -21.82 2.80
N MET A 13 36.66 -22.24 4.04
CA MET A 13 38.02 -22.52 4.50
C MET A 13 38.64 -23.73 3.79
N SER A 14 37.85 -24.75 3.44
CA SER A 14 38.32 -25.92 2.69
C SER A 14 38.85 -25.54 1.30
N GLN A 15 38.28 -24.47 0.71
CA GLN A 15 38.72 -23.91 -0.56
C GLN A 15 39.79 -22.81 -0.41
N ARG A 16 40.24 -22.52 0.82
CA ARG A 16 41.21 -21.46 1.16
C ARG A 16 40.78 -20.07 0.69
N LEU A 17 39.48 -19.80 0.68
CA LEU A 17 38.93 -18.50 0.30
C LEU A 17 38.83 -17.59 1.51
N ASP A 18 39.21 -16.32 1.34
CA ASP A 18 38.95 -15.29 2.32
C ASP A 18 37.52 -14.70 2.15
N ILE A 19 37.09 -13.88 3.10
CA ILE A 19 35.77 -13.24 3.05
C ILE A 19 35.69 -12.19 1.92
N ALA A 20 36.79 -11.53 1.56
CA ALA A 20 36.82 -10.52 0.50
C ALA A 20 36.68 -11.15 -0.89
N GLU A 21 37.25 -12.33 -1.12
CA GLU A 21 37.11 -13.13 -2.34
C GLU A 21 35.65 -13.61 -2.49
N ILE A 22 35.00 -14.04 -1.41
CA ILE A 22 33.57 -14.36 -1.46
C ILE A 22 32.73 -13.10 -1.69
N GLU A 23 33.06 -11.96 -1.06
CA GLU A 23 32.38 -10.68 -1.31
C GLU A 23 32.51 -10.28 -2.78
N GLU A 24 33.66 -10.48 -3.39
CA GLU A 24 33.87 -10.21 -4.82
C GLU A 24 33.07 -11.15 -5.72
N ARG A 25 33.04 -12.45 -5.41
CA ARG A 25 32.30 -13.47 -6.19
C ARG A 25 30.79 -13.28 -6.10
N THR A 26 30.28 -13.02 -4.91
CA THR A 26 28.84 -13.01 -4.61
C THR A 26 28.21 -11.62 -4.67
N LYS A 27 29.04 -10.56 -4.62
CA LYS A 27 28.62 -9.16 -4.41
C LYS A 27 27.87 -8.92 -3.11
N ILE A 28 27.94 -9.86 -2.17
CA ILE A 28 27.38 -9.72 -0.81
C ILE A 28 28.44 -9.07 0.06
N ARG A 29 28.09 -7.96 0.72
CA ARG A 29 29.04 -7.21 1.56
C ARG A 29 29.67 -8.10 2.63
N ALA A 30 30.97 -7.95 2.90
CA ALA A 30 31.71 -8.77 3.87
C ALA A 30 31.07 -8.82 5.26
N LYS A 31 30.46 -7.71 5.71
CA LYS A 31 29.75 -7.66 6.99
C LYS A 31 28.58 -8.66 7.07
N TYR A 32 27.90 -8.91 5.95
CA TYR A 32 26.78 -9.84 5.89
C TYR A 32 27.28 -11.28 5.76
N LEU A 33 28.36 -11.52 5.01
CA LEU A 33 28.98 -12.85 4.95
C LEU A 33 29.45 -13.32 6.34
N ARG A 34 30.08 -12.44 7.12
CA ARG A 34 30.44 -12.73 8.52
C ARG A 34 29.22 -12.98 9.40
N ALA A 35 28.17 -12.19 9.22
CA ALA A 35 26.91 -12.39 9.96
C ALA A 35 26.27 -13.75 9.63
N LEU A 36 26.38 -14.24 8.39
CA LEU A 36 25.91 -15.58 8.02
C LEU A 36 26.75 -16.69 8.66
N GLU A 37 28.08 -16.55 8.65
CA GLU A 37 28.98 -17.52 9.31
C GLU A 37 28.79 -17.59 10.84
N ASN A 38 28.41 -16.47 11.46
CA ASN A 38 28.15 -16.38 12.88
C ASN A 38 26.66 -16.58 13.25
N GLU A 39 25.79 -16.81 12.27
CA GLU A 39 24.33 -16.89 12.45
C GLU A 39 23.71 -15.66 13.14
N GLU A 40 24.31 -14.48 12.95
CA GLU A 40 23.84 -13.21 13.48
C GLU A 40 22.72 -12.64 12.59
N TRP A 41 21.58 -13.35 12.56
CA TRP A 41 20.45 -13.05 11.65
C TRP A 41 19.91 -11.62 11.80
N SER A 42 20.03 -11.04 13.00
CA SER A 42 19.57 -9.68 13.34
C SER A 42 20.38 -8.56 12.67
N LEU A 43 21.60 -8.85 12.20
CA LEU A 43 22.45 -7.87 11.48
C LEU A 43 22.17 -7.85 9.97
N LEU A 44 21.37 -8.80 9.47
CA LEU A 44 21.03 -8.92 8.07
C LEU A 44 19.83 -8.00 7.73
N PRO A 45 19.68 -7.56 6.46
CA PRO A 45 18.63 -6.61 6.06
C PRO A 45 17.18 -7.12 6.19
N GLY A 46 16.99 -8.40 6.50
CA GLY A 46 15.69 -9.05 6.66
C GLY A 46 15.70 -10.50 6.17
N PRO A 47 14.73 -11.33 6.60
CA PRO A 47 14.71 -12.78 6.37
C PRO A 47 14.68 -13.18 4.89
N THR A 48 14.10 -12.36 4.02
CA THR A 48 14.12 -12.59 2.56
C THR A 48 15.54 -12.53 2.01
N PHE A 49 16.32 -11.53 2.41
CA PHE A 49 17.72 -11.39 2.01
C PHE A 49 18.59 -12.51 2.57
N VAL A 50 18.31 -12.99 3.78
CA VAL A 50 19.05 -14.12 4.36
C VAL A 50 18.98 -15.35 3.46
N ARG A 51 17.78 -15.73 3.00
CA ARG A 51 17.63 -16.89 2.09
C ARG A 51 18.40 -16.72 0.79
N THR A 52 18.33 -15.53 0.19
CA THR A 52 19.08 -15.23 -1.04
C THR A 52 20.58 -15.32 -0.78
N PHE A 53 21.07 -14.72 0.31
CA PHE A 53 22.49 -14.74 0.63
C PHE A 53 23.00 -16.14 0.98
N LEU A 54 22.22 -16.95 1.70
CA LEU A 54 22.54 -18.34 1.98
C LEU A 54 22.67 -19.15 0.70
N ARG A 55 21.73 -18.99 -0.25
CA ARG A 55 21.81 -19.63 -1.57
C ARG A 55 23.07 -19.23 -2.32
N THR A 56 23.27 -17.93 -2.51
CA THR A 56 24.40 -17.40 -3.28
C THR A 56 25.74 -17.75 -2.64
N TYR A 57 25.83 -17.75 -1.31
CA TYR A 57 27.06 -18.14 -0.62
C TYR A 57 27.30 -19.65 -0.75
N ALA A 58 26.31 -20.49 -0.49
CA ALA A 58 26.42 -21.94 -0.66
C ALA A 58 26.89 -22.33 -2.06
N GLU A 59 26.29 -21.75 -3.10
CA GLU A 59 26.70 -21.95 -4.49
C GLU A 59 28.16 -21.50 -4.73
N ALA A 60 28.57 -20.35 -4.19
CA ALA A 60 29.92 -19.83 -4.32
C ALA A 60 31.00 -20.68 -3.63
N VAL A 61 30.63 -21.46 -2.62
CA VAL A 61 31.49 -22.45 -1.94
C VAL A 61 31.18 -23.89 -2.34
N GLY A 62 30.46 -24.10 -3.44
CA GLY A 62 30.23 -25.43 -4.03
C GLY A 62 29.37 -26.38 -3.18
N LEU A 63 28.55 -25.84 -2.26
CA LEU A 63 27.57 -26.58 -1.51
C LEU A 63 26.22 -26.59 -2.23
N ASP A 64 25.38 -27.59 -1.93
CA ASP A 64 23.98 -27.57 -2.33
C ASP A 64 23.23 -26.51 -1.49
N PRO A 65 22.63 -25.48 -2.11
CA PRO A 65 21.91 -24.44 -1.39
C PRO A 65 20.59 -24.93 -0.78
N TYR A 66 19.97 -25.98 -1.32
CA TYR A 66 18.67 -26.46 -0.86
C TYR A 66 18.65 -26.84 0.63
N PRO A 67 19.51 -27.75 1.13
CA PRO A 67 19.51 -28.13 2.54
C PRO A 67 19.86 -26.96 3.49
N ILE A 68 20.67 -26.00 3.03
CA ILE A 68 21.08 -24.82 3.82
C ILE A 68 19.90 -23.86 4.00
N VAL A 69 19.21 -23.54 2.90
CA VAL A 69 18.04 -22.64 2.94
C VAL A 69 16.89 -23.29 3.69
N GLU A 70 16.71 -24.60 3.55
CA GLU A 70 15.69 -25.37 4.26
C GLU A 70 15.95 -25.40 5.77
N ALA A 71 17.19 -25.63 6.20
CA ALA A 71 17.56 -25.57 7.61
C ALA A 71 17.25 -24.19 8.21
N TYR A 72 17.56 -23.10 7.50
CA TYR A 72 17.23 -21.75 7.96
C TYR A 72 15.71 -21.52 8.06
N ARG A 73 14.93 -22.05 7.11
CA ARG A 73 13.47 -21.95 7.15
C ARG A 73 12.90 -22.62 8.40
N GLN A 74 13.39 -23.80 8.74
CA GLN A 74 12.95 -24.54 9.92
C GLN A 74 13.27 -23.77 11.21
N THR A 75 14.48 -23.20 11.34
CA THR A 75 14.84 -22.37 12.49
C THR A 75 13.89 -21.17 12.67
N GLN A 76 13.51 -20.51 11.57
CA GLN A 76 12.56 -19.39 11.60
C GLN A 76 11.13 -19.81 11.93
N GLU A 77 10.71 -21.02 11.55
CA GLU A 77 9.39 -21.55 11.88
C GLU A 77 9.31 -21.93 13.36
N ASP A 78 10.35 -22.55 13.91
CA ASP A 78 10.45 -22.91 15.33
C ASP A 78 10.41 -21.66 16.22
N GLU A 79 11.19 -20.62 15.90
CA GLU A 79 11.16 -19.33 16.62
C GLU A 79 9.76 -18.69 16.60
N ARG A 80 9.02 -18.84 15.50
CA ARG A 80 7.65 -18.31 15.37
C ARG A 80 6.63 -19.14 16.14
N GLN A 81 6.81 -20.46 16.22
CA GLN A 81 5.94 -21.35 16.99
C GLN A 81 6.11 -21.12 18.49
N ASP A 82 7.34 -20.92 18.97
CA ASP A 82 7.61 -20.58 20.37
C ASP A 82 6.95 -19.26 20.78
N LEU A 83 6.95 -18.25 19.90
CA LEU A 83 6.24 -16.99 20.12
C LEU A 83 4.71 -17.16 20.16
N HIS A 84 4.16 -18.12 19.42
CA HIS A 84 2.73 -18.44 19.45
C HIS A 84 2.32 -19.24 20.69
N GLN A 85 3.26 -19.95 21.32
CA GLN A 85 3.01 -20.74 22.53
C GLN A 85 2.93 -19.90 23.82
N LEU A 86 3.33 -18.63 23.77
CA LEU A 86 3.15 -17.66 24.87
C LEU A 86 1.68 -17.28 25.15
N GLY A 87 0.73 -17.96 24.48
CA GLY A 87 -0.70 -17.71 24.61
C GLY A 87 -1.08 -16.32 24.08
N PRO A 88 -2.38 -16.04 23.91
CA PRO A 88 -2.81 -14.68 23.68
C PRO A 88 -2.45 -13.89 24.93
N LEU A 89 -1.45 -13.00 24.83
CA LEU A 89 -1.33 -11.91 25.80
C LEU A 89 -2.73 -11.34 25.99
N PRO A 90 -3.20 -11.14 27.23
CA PRO A 90 -4.47 -10.48 27.47
C PRO A 90 -4.40 -9.14 26.75
N ARG A 91 -5.02 -9.06 25.57
CA ARG A 91 -5.31 -7.79 24.93
C ARG A 91 -6.34 -7.19 25.86
N ASP A 92 -5.85 -6.48 26.86
CA ASP A 92 -6.64 -5.59 27.67
C ASP A 92 -7.26 -4.64 26.65
N ARG A 93 -8.51 -4.94 26.28
CA ARG A 93 -9.30 -4.15 25.34
C ARG A 93 -9.73 -2.89 26.08
N ARG A 94 -8.77 -2.15 26.62
CA ARG A 94 -8.92 -0.72 26.73
C ARG A 94 -8.93 -0.24 25.28
N PRO A 95 -10.03 0.32 24.78
CA PRO A 95 -9.97 1.00 23.50
C PRO A 95 -8.83 2.01 23.64
N LEU A 96 -7.74 1.79 22.89
CA LEU A 96 -6.72 2.80 22.69
C LEU A 96 -7.49 3.98 22.14
N ARG A 97 -7.78 4.95 23.01
CA ARG A 97 -8.24 6.28 22.64
C ARG A 97 -7.26 6.72 21.57
N ARG A 98 -7.74 6.73 20.32
CA ARG A 98 -6.99 7.30 19.21
C ARG A 98 -6.41 8.63 19.72
N PRO A 99 -5.09 8.86 19.65
CA PRO A 99 -4.58 10.19 19.94
C PRO A 99 -5.35 11.15 19.02
N PRO A 100 -5.95 12.24 19.55
CA PRO A 100 -6.74 13.14 18.74
C PRO A 100 -5.87 13.62 17.59
N ALA A 101 -6.41 13.49 16.37
CA ALA A 101 -5.78 13.96 15.16
C ALA A 101 -5.34 15.41 15.39
N ARG A 102 -4.05 15.69 15.16
CA ARG A 102 -3.51 17.04 15.20
C ARG A 102 -4.40 17.94 14.33
N PRO A 103 -4.99 19.02 14.87
CA PRO A 103 -5.85 19.88 14.06
C PRO A 103 -5.00 20.52 12.94
N PRO A 104 -5.54 20.65 11.71
CA PRO A 104 -4.85 21.36 10.66
C PRO A 104 -4.64 22.82 11.11
N ARG A 105 -3.42 23.31 10.91
CA ARG A 105 -3.00 24.67 11.24
C ARG A 105 -3.94 25.68 10.55
N ARG A 106 -4.89 26.23 11.32
CA ARG A 106 -5.69 27.40 10.97
C ARG A 106 -4.80 28.64 11.02
N GLY A 107 -3.93 28.77 10.03
CA GLY A 107 -2.96 29.86 9.93
C GLY A 107 -3.05 30.64 8.63
N ARG A 108 -4.24 30.82 8.05
CA ARG A 108 -4.45 31.67 6.86
C ARG A 108 -5.77 32.47 6.84
N TRP A 109 -6.60 32.42 7.89
CA TRP A 109 -7.90 33.11 7.90
C TRP A 109 -7.92 34.43 8.69
N ILE A 110 -6.82 34.81 9.35
CA ILE A 110 -6.74 36.10 10.08
C ILE A 110 -6.57 37.28 9.10
N ALA A 111 -6.04 37.06 7.89
CA ALA A 111 -5.85 38.11 6.89
C ALA A 111 -7.14 38.50 6.13
N GLY A 112 -8.11 37.59 6.02
CA GLY A 112 -9.37 37.87 5.27
C GLY A 112 -10.40 38.67 6.07
N GLY A 113 -10.43 38.50 7.39
CA GLY A 113 -11.39 39.19 8.27
C GLY A 113 -11.14 40.70 8.36
N ILE A 114 -9.88 41.13 8.32
CA ILE A 114 -9.51 42.56 8.41
C ILE A 114 -9.91 43.29 7.12
N VAL A 115 -9.73 42.67 5.95
CA VAL A 115 -10.13 43.27 4.66
C VAL A 115 -11.64 43.42 4.56
N ALA A 116 -12.40 42.42 5.01
CA ALA A 116 -13.87 42.49 5.04
C ALA A 116 -14.40 43.53 6.04
N ALA A 117 -13.74 43.69 7.19
CA ALA A 117 -14.11 44.71 8.19
C ALA A 117 -13.82 46.14 7.69
N VAL A 118 -12.71 46.36 6.99
CA VAL A 118 -12.38 47.67 6.39
C VAL A 118 -13.36 48.01 5.26
N LEU A 119 -13.72 47.05 4.40
CA LEU A 119 -14.74 47.23 3.37
C LEU A 119 -16.12 47.54 3.98
N ALA A 120 -16.52 46.82 5.02
CA ALA A 120 -17.77 47.09 5.72
C ALA A 120 -17.77 48.48 6.39
N LEU A 121 -16.63 48.89 6.99
CA LEU A 121 -16.49 50.20 7.61
C LEU A 121 -16.57 51.34 6.58
N LEU A 122 -15.98 51.17 5.39
CA LEU A 122 -16.06 52.13 4.30
C LEU A 122 -17.48 52.24 3.72
N ILE A 123 -18.24 51.14 3.68
CA ILE A 123 -19.65 51.14 3.26
C ILE A 123 -20.53 51.85 4.29
N VAL A 124 -20.29 51.65 5.59
CA VAL A 124 -21.05 52.31 6.66
C VAL A 124 -20.75 53.82 6.71
N LEU A 125 -19.48 54.21 6.52
CA LEU A 125 -19.09 55.63 6.45
C LEU A 125 -19.55 56.31 5.14
N GLY A 126 -19.73 55.55 4.06
CA GLY A 126 -20.23 56.07 2.79
C GLY A 126 -21.75 56.30 2.75
N LEU A 127 -22.51 55.77 3.71
CA LEU A 127 -23.98 55.87 3.75
C LEU A 127 -24.51 56.91 4.74
N THR A 128 -23.64 57.65 5.44
CA THR A 128 -24.07 58.74 6.34
C THR A 128 -23.96 60.14 5.72
N GLY A 129 -23.71 60.24 4.41
CA GLY A 129 -23.76 61.49 3.65
C GLY A 129 -24.83 61.43 2.58
N GLY A 130 -26.01 61.94 2.87
CA GLY A 130 -27.14 61.94 1.94
C GLY A 130 -28.44 62.33 2.63
N GLU A 131 -28.60 63.64 2.81
CA GLU A 131 -29.82 64.34 3.20
C GLU A 131 -31.07 63.97 2.37
N ASP A 132 -32.21 64.21 3.03
CA ASP A 132 -33.54 64.55 2.53
C ASP A 132 -34.61 63.46 2.25
N ASP A 133 -35.57 63.52 3.18
CA ASP A 133 -37.02 63.56 2.99
C ASP A 133 -37.82 62.27 2.74
N GLY A 134 -38.52 61.89 3.81
CA GLY A 134 -39.97 62.12 3.80
C GLY A 134 -40.86 60.90 3.70
N GLY A 135 -41.52 60.59 4.83
CA GLY A 135 -42.95 60.29 4.79
C GLY A 135 -43.39 58.86 5.12
N GLY A 136 -43.84 58.68 6.37
CA GLY A 136 -45.21 58.20 6.59
C GLY A 136 -45.46 56.69 6.68
N GLY A 137 -45.32 56.16 7.90
CA GLY A 137 -46.41 55.52 8.64
C GLY A 137 -47.11 54.27 8.10
N GLY A 138 -47.15 53.22 8.92
CA GLY A 138 -48.33 52.36 8.99
C GLY A 138 -48.09 50.85 9.10
N SER A 139 -48.09 50.39 10.36
CA SER A 139 -48.84 49.22 10.85
C SER A 139 -48.58 47.80 10.30
N ALA A 140 -48.21 46.95 11.26
CA ALA A 140 -48.77 45.62 11.55
C ALA A 140 -48.69 44.50 10.50
N GLY A 141 -48.28 43.32 11.00
CA GLY A 141 -48.72 42.04 10.45
C GLY A 141 -47.58 41.11 10.09
N GLU A 142 -47.04 40.45 11.11
CA GLU A 142 -46.29 39.21 10.94
C GLU A 142 -47.21 38.17 10.28
N THR A 143 -46.97 37.86 9.01
CA THR A 143 -47.51 36.65 8.36
C THR A 143 -46.37 35.86 7.75
N VAL A 144 -46.09 34.72 8.38
CA VAL A 144 -45.24 33.66 7.84
C VAL A 144 -45.89 33.13 6.56
N ALA A 145 -45.45 33.64 5.42
CA ALA A 145 -45.80 33.06 4.12
C ALA A 145 -45.00 31.77 3.93
N THR A 146 -45.68 30.63 4.01
CA THR A 146 -45.12 29.34 3.56
C THR A 146 -45.02 29.39 2.03
N GLU A 147 -43.80 29.59 1.52
CA GLU A 147 -43.53 29.45 0.09
C GLU A 147 -43.92 28.04 -0.38
N PRO A 148 -44.67 27.91 -1.49
CA PRO A 148 -45.00 26.62 -2.06
C PRO A 148 -43.70 25.99 -2.56
N ARG A 149 -43.41 24.78 -2.06
CA ARG A 149 -42.23 24.00 -2.41
C ARG A 149 -42.36 23.53 -3.86
N THR A 150 -41.92 24.37 -4.81
CA THR A 150 -42.01 24.10 -6.25
C THR A 150 -41.29 22.81 -6.59
N ALA A 151 -42.02 21.83 -7.14
CA ALA A 151 -41.43 20.58 -7.59
C ALA A 151 -40.41 20.85 -8.71
N PRO A 152 -39.22 20.23 -8.68
CA PRO A 152 -38.18 20.51 -9.65
C PRO A 152 -38.64 20.13 -11.06
N THR A 153 -38.47 21.06 -12.00
CA THR A 153 -38.89 20.91 -13.40
C THR A 153 -38.17 19.74 -14.08
N PRO A 154 -38.74 19.14 -15.15
CA PRO A 154 -38.10 18.05 -15.90
C PRO A 154 -36.67 18.37 -16.36
N ALA A 155 -36.39 19.64 -16.70
CA ALA A 155 -35.05 20.12 -17.06
C ALA A 155 -34.07 20.04 -15.88
N GLN A 156 -34.47 20.50 -14.69
CA GLN A 156 -33.66 20.42 -13.46
C GLN A 156 -33.40 18.97 -13.05
N ARG A 157 -34.39 18.07 -13.20
CA ARG A 157 -34.21 16.63 -12.94
C ARG A 157 -33.20 15.99 -13.90
N ARG A 158 -33.26 16.33 -15.20
CA ARG A 158 -32.30 15.85 -16.21
C ARG A 158 -30.89 16.36 -15.94
N GLN A 159 -30.74 17.62 -15.54
CA GLN A 159 -29.44 18.19 -15.19
C GLN A 159 -28.84 17.54 -13.93
N ALA A 160 -29.64 17.38 -12.87
CA ALA A 160 -29.23 16.66 -11.66
C ALA A 160 -28.84 15.19 -11.95
N GLN A 161 -29.56 14.50 -12.85
CA GLN A 161 -29.20 13.16 -13.30
C GLN A 161 -27.88 13.14 -14.09
N ARG A 162 -27.66 14.12 -14.99
CA ARG A 162 -26.40 14.24 -15.74
C ARG A 162 -25.22 14.48 -14.80
N GLU A 163 -25.35 15.41 -13.85
CA GLU A 163 -24.31 15.68 -12.86
C GLU A 163 -24.03 14.49 -11.95
N ARG A 164 -25.07 13.77 -11.50
CA ARG A 164 -24.90 12.52 -10.74
C ARG A 164 -24.17 11.45 -11.55
N ARG A 165 -24.52 11.26 -12.82
CA ARG A 165 -23.82 10.33 -13.73
C ARG A 165 -22.37 10.77 -13.97
N GLN A 166 -22.12 12.07 -14.13
CA GLN A 166 -20.77 12.60 -14.35
C GLN A 166 -19.90 12.48 -13.09
N ARG A 167 -20.46 12.71 -11.90
CA ARG A 167 -19.78 12.46 -10.61
C ARG A 167 -19.52 10.98 -10.38
N ALA A 168 -20.46 10.09 -10.75
CA ALA A 168 -20.26 8.65 -10.68
C ALA A 168 -19.15 8.18 -11.64
N ARG A 169 -19.16 8.68 -12.89
CA ARG A 169 -18.09 8.41 -13.88
C ARG A 169 -16.74 8.95 -13.43
N ARG A 170 -16.67 10.17 -12.89
CA ARG A 170 -15.42 10.73 -12.34
C ARG A 170 -14.93 9.95 -11.13
N ARG A 171 -15.83 9.46 -10.27
CA ARG A 171 -15.48 8.57 -9.15
C ARG A 171 -15.00 7.20 -9.62
N ALA A 172 -15.60 6.62 -10.66
CA ALA A 172 -15.14 5.36 -11.24
C ALA A 172 -13.78 5.52 -11.92
N ALA A 173 -13.60 6.58 -12.72
CA ALA A 173 -12.30 6.93 -13.31
C ALA A 173 -11.21 7.22 -12.27
N ALA A 174 -11.59 7.82 -11.12
CA ALA A 174 -10.67 8.05 -10.01
C ALA A 174 -10.34 6.80 -9.18
N GLN A 175 -11.08 5.69 -9.34
CA GLN A 175 -10.83 4.47 -8.58
C GLN A 175 -9.73 3.59 -9.18
N GLY A 176 -9.35 3.82 -10.44
CA GLY A 176 -8.28 3.08 -11.11
C GLY A 176 -8.55 1.58 -11.21
N VAL A 177 -7.52 0.84 -11.60
CA VAL A 177 -7.47 -0.62 -11.45
C VAL A 177 -7.29 -0.93 -9.96
N VAL A 178 -8.24 -1.66 -9.38
CA VAL A 178 -8.18 -2.13 -7.99
C VAL A 178 -8.08 -3.64 -8.01
N VAL A 179 -6.92 -4.15 -7.61
CA VAL A 179 -6.63 -5.58 -7.56
C VAL A 179 -6.56 -6.01 -6.11
N ARG A 180 -7.31 -7.04 -5.74
CA ARG A 180 -7.21 -7.67 -4.42
C ARG A 180 -6.76 -9.11 -4.59
N VAL A 181 -5.67 -9.44 -3.92
CA VAL A 181 -5.08 -10.78 -3.89
C VAL A 181 -5.41 -11.42 -2.54
N THR A 182 -6.03 -12.59 -2.55
CA THR A 182 -6.43 -13.36 -1.37
C THR A 182 -5.67 -14.69 -1.38
N PRO A 183 -4.63 -14.85 -0.57
CA PRO A 183 -3.85 -16.09 -0.51
C PRO A 183 -4.68 -17.22 0.11
N ALA A 184 -4.63 -18.43 -0.48
CA ALA A 184 -5.06 -19.65 0.20
C ALA A 184 -3.98 -20.14 1.18
N ASP A 185 -2.71 -20.07 0.74
CA ASP A 185 -1.51 -20.38 1.51
C ASP A 185 -0.51 -19.22 1.43
N ALA A 186 0.53 -19.24 2.26
CA ALA A 186 1.60 -18.25 2.19
C ALA A 186 2.24 -18.24 0.78
N THR A 187 2.12 -17.13 0.06
CA THR A 187 2.66 -17.00 -1.31
C THR A 187 3.42 -15.70 -1.47
N TYR A 188 4.51 -15.76 -2.23
CA TYR A 188 5.22 -14.57 -2.68
C TYR A 188 4.36 -13.77 -3.65
N VAL A 189 4.40 -12.44 -3.51
CA VAL A 189 3.71 -11.49 -4.38
C VAL A 189 4.64 -10.31 -4.65
N CYS A 190 4.96 -10.07 -5.92
CA CYS A 190 5.62 -8.86 -6.38
C CYS A 190 4.67 -8.03 -7.26
N VAL A 191 4.66 -6.71 -7.09
CA VAL A 191 3.76 -5.80 -7.81
C VAL A 191 4.49 -4.55 -8.28
N ASP A 192 4.32 -4.20 -9.55
CA ASP A 192 4.71 -2.91 -10.11
C ASP A 192 3.49 -2.21 -10.75
N THR A 193 3.71 -0.99 -11.26
CA THR A 193 2.66 -0.14 -11.83
C THR A 193 2.78 0.03 -13.35
N GLY A 194 3.58 -0.82 -13.99
CA GLY A 194 3.86 -0.80 -15.43
C GLY A 194 5.26 -1.35 -15.76
N PRO A 195 5.52 -1.68 -17.03
CA PRO A 195 6.80 -2.25 -17.46
C PRO A 195 7.98 -1.33 -17.13
N GLY A 196 9.00 -1.86 -16.45
CA GLY A 196 10.20 -1.12 -16.05
C GLY A 196 9.97 -0.05 -14.97
N THR A 197 8.79 -0.02 -14.34
CA THR A 197 8.53 0.86 -13.20
C THR A 197 9.11 0.29 -11.91
N ALA A 198 9.26 1.14 -10.89
CA ALA A 198 9.71 0.69 -9.58
C ALA A 198 8.70 -0.29 -8.96
N VAL A 199 9.23 -1.34 -8.34
CA VAL A 199 8.44 -2.30 -7.55
C VAL A 199 7.77 -1.55 -6.40
N THR A 200 6.45 -1.69 -6.31
CA THR A 200 5.61 -1.03 -5.31
C THR A 200 5.29 -1.92 -4.12
N PHE A 201 5.42 -3.24 -4.31
CA PHE A 201 5.19 -4.23 -3.26
C PHE A 201 5.97 -5.50 -3.57
N GLU A 202 6.65 -6.07 -2.57
CA GLU A 202 7.43 -7.29 -2.73
C GLU A 202 7.52 -8.05 -1.39
N GLU A 203 6.54 -8.89 -1.11
CA GLU A 203 6.51 -9.66 0.14
C GLU A 203 5.82 -11.01 -0.02
N THR A 204 6.03 -11.91 0.94
CA THR A 204 5.19 -13.12 1.09
C THR A 204 3.96 -12.76 1.91
N ILE A 205 2.78 -12.94 1.32
CA ILE A 205 1.52 -12.60 1.98
C ILE A 205 0.84 -13.85 2.53
N THR A 206 0.33 -13.73 3.75
CA THR A 206 -0.53 -14.72 4.42
C THR A 206 -1.94 -14.20 4.65
N SER A 207 -2.19 -12.95 4.28
CA SER A 207 -3.48 -12.27 4.42
C SER A 207 -3.80 -11.47 3.17
N PRO A 208 -5.08 -11.13 2.92
CA PRO A 208 -5.47 -10.46 1.70
C PRO A 208 -4.84 -9.07 1.56
N GLN A 209 -4.26 -8.79 0.40
CA GLN A 209 -3.70 -7.48 0.06
C GLN A 209 -4.48 -6.82 -1.08
N THR A 210 -4.43 -5.49 -1.15
CA THR A 210 -5.15 -4.73 -2.19
C THR A 210 -4.25 -3.66 -2.78
N PHE A 211 -4.06 -3.74 -4.09
CA PHE A 211 -3.23 -2.86 -4.89
C PHE A 211 -4.12 -1.97 -5.75
N ARG A 212 -3.69 -0.72 -5.94
CA ARG A 212 -4.44 0.28 -6.68
C ARG A 212 -3.51 1.10 -7.53
N ASN A 213 -3.82 1.21 -8.81
CA ASN A 213 -3.14 2.14 -9.71
C ASN A 213 -4.14 2.70 -10.72
N PRO A 214 -4.05 3.97 -11.16
CA PRO A 214 -4.98 4.51 -12.13
C PRO A 214 -5.00 3.70 -13.43
N ASP A 215 -3.84 3.26 -13.90
CA ASP A 215 -3.66 2.80 -15.27
C ASP A 215 -3.45 1.29 -15.37
N GLU A 216 -2.46 0.74 -14.64
CA GLU A 216 -2.10 -0.68 -14.71
C GLU A 216 -1.55 -1.22 -13.38
N VAL A 217 -1.90 -2.46 -13.04
CA VAL A 217 -1.26 -3.20 -11.94
C VAL A 217 -0.71 -4.49 -12.53
N ARG A 218 0.60 -4.69 -12.42
CA ARG A 218 1.24 -5.95 -12.83
C ARG A 218 1.64 -6.70 -11.58
N LEU A 219 1.37 -7.99 -11.53
CA LEU A 219 1.63 -8.83 -10.37
C LEU A 219 2.33 -10.11 -10.79
N ASN A 220 3.26 -10.56 -9.96
CA ASN A 220 3.90 -11.86 -10.05
C ASN A 220 3.59 -12.63 -8.76
N LEU A 221 2.90 -13.76 -8.89
CA LEU A 221 2.50 -14.63 -7.79
C LEU A 221 3.36 -15.88 -7.80
N GLY A 222 3.93 -16.22 -6.66
CA GLY A 222 4.73 -17.45 -6.51
C GLY A 222 3.92 -18.74 -6.62
N LEU A 223 2.62 -18.70 -6.28
CA LEU A 223 1.70 -19.84 -6.36
C LEU A 223 0.37 -19.41 -6.97
N ARG A 224 -0.19 -20.27 -7.83
CA ARG A 224 -1.54 -20.08 -8.43
C ARG A 224 -2.68 -20.48 -7.49
N THR A 225 -2.43 -20.54 -6.19
CA THR A 225 -3.45 -20.86 -5.16
C THR A 225 -4.15 -19.61 -4.63
N ALA A 226 -3.63 -18.41 -4.92
CA ALA A 226 -4.25 -17.16 -4.52
C ALA A 226 -5.42 -16.79 -5.44
N THR A 227 -6.53 -16.35 -4.84
CA THR A 227 -7.65 -15.75 -5.58
C THR A 227 -7.36 -14.29 -5.87
N VAL A 228 -7.36 -13.91 -7.14
CA VAL A 228 -7.20 -12.51 -7.58
C VAL A 228 -8.56 -11.96 -7.98
N THR A 229 -8.89 -10.77 -7.48
CA THR A 229 -10.13 -10.06 -7.82
C THR A 229 -9.84 -8.67 -8.34
N VAL A 230 -10.51 -8.26 -9.42
CA VAL A 230 -10.37 -6.94 -10.05
C VAL A 230 -11.72 -6.23 -9.98
N GLY A 231 -11.77 -5.08 -9.31
CA GLY A 231 -13.05 -4.37 -9.10
C GLY A 231 -14.13 -5.18 -8.35
N GLY A 232 -13.75 -6.29 -7.69
CA GLY A 232 -14.64 -7.20 -6.98
C GLY A 232 -15.03 -8.46 -7.76
N GLU A 233 -14.63 -8.59 -9.03
CA GLU A 233 -14.84 -9.79 -9.85
C GLU A 233 -13.61 -10.70 -9.83
N ALA A 234 -13.80 -12.01 -9.72
CA ALA A 234 -12.69 -12.96 -9.66
C ALA A 234 -12.07 -13.18 -11.04
N VAL A 235 -10.74 -13.12 -11.11
CA VAL A 235 -9.97 -13.49 -12.30
C VAL A 235 -9.81 -15.00 -12.30
N ALA A 236 -10.18 -15.65 -13.39
CA ALA A 236 -9.98 -17.08 -13.55
C ALA A 236 -8.49 -17.38 -13.70
N ILE A 237 -7.91 -18.06 -12.72
CA ILE A 237 -6.52 -18.54 -12.74
C ILE A 237 -6.58 -20.05 -12.56
N ALA A 238 -5.94 -20.80 -13.46
CA ALA A 238 -5.83 -22.25 -13.31
C ALA A 238 -4.97 -22.56 -12.07
N PRO A 239 -5.47 -23.34 -11.10
CA PRO A 239 -4.72 -23.65 -9.89
C PRO A 239 -3.48 -24.48 -10.23
N GLY A 240 -2.37 -24.19 -9.54
CA GLY A 240 -1.08 -24.82 -9.80
C GLY A 240 -0.01 -24.38 -8.79
N GLY A 241 1.06 -25.16 -8.68
CA GLY A 241 2.22 -24.85 -7.84
C GLY A 241 3.24 -23.92 -8.50
N ASP A 242 3.07 -23.65 -9.79
CA ASP A 242 3.97 -22.80 -10.57
C ASP A 242 3.59 -21.31 -10.43
N PRO A 243 4.56 -20.40 -10.60
CA PRO A 243 4.28 -18.98 -10.56
C PRO A 243 3.38 -18.53 -11.73
N ILE A 244 2.75 -17.36 -11.55
CA ILE A 244 1.98 -16.69 -12.60
C ILE A 244 2.21 -15.19 -12.53
N ALA A 245 2.41 -14.58 -13.69
CA ALA A 245 2.48 -13.14 -13.82
C ALA A 245 1.26 -12.63 -14.60
N LEU A 246 0.60 -11.60 -14.08
CA LEU A 246 -0.58 -10.98 -14.69
C LEU A 246 -0.35 -9.47 -14.86
N ALA A 247 -0.74 -8.95 -16.01
CA ALA A 247 -0.93 -7.52 -16.25
C ALA A 247 -2.42 -7.19 -16.22
N ILE A 248 -2.82 -6.24 -15.37
CA ILE A 248 -4.21 -5.87 -15.16
C ILE A 248 -4.38 -4.40 -15.49
N THR A 249 -5.14 -4.13 -16.54
CA THR A 249 -5.49 -2.78 -16.99
C THR A 249 -6.99 -2.55 -16.83
N ARG A 250 -7.48 -1.38 -17.28
CA ARG A 250 -8.93 -1.12 -17.34
C ARG A 250 -9.64 -1.94 -18.43
N ASP A 251 -8.89 -2.38 -19.44
CA ASP A 251 -9.44 -3.05 -20.61
C ASP A 251 -9.48 -4.57 -20.45
N GLY A 252 -8.71 -5.11 -19.51
CA GLY A 252 -8.74 -6.54 -19.19
C GLY A 252 -7.56 -7.01 -18.34
N THR A 253 -7.52 -8.32 -18.11
CA THR A 253 -6.40 -9.02 -17.46
C THR A 253 -5.76 -9.95 -18.47
N THR A 254 -4.44 -9.90 -18.57
CA THR A 254 -3.64 -10.76 -19.47
C THR A 254 -2.51 -11.40 -18.69
N GLU A 255 -2.25 -12.69 -18.95
CA GLU A 255 -1.05 -13.36 -18.45
C GLU A 255 0.17 -12.87 -19.23
N ILE A 256 1.27 -12.60 -18.51
CA ILE A 256 2.51 -12.07 -19.08
C ILE A 256 3.65 -13.07 -18.86
N ASP A 257 4.67 -13.01 -19.71
CA ASP A 257 5.82 -13.91 -19.66
C ASP A 257 6.59 -13.74 -18.33
N ALA A 258 7.17 -14.84 -17.84
CA ALA A 258 7.94 -14.84 -16.59
C ALA A 258 9.15 -13.89 -16.64
N THR A 259 9.75 -13.68 -17.80
CA THR A 259 10.89 -12.75 -18.00
C THR A 259 10.48 -11.28 -17.99
N GLU A 260 9.20 -10.99 -18.24
CA GLU A 260 8.65 -9.64 -18.17
C GLU A 260 7.98 -9.38 -16.83
N ALA A 261 7.84 -10.40 -15.97
CA ALA A 261 7.13 -10.30 -14.72
C ALA A 261 7.76 -9.25 -13.77
N PRO A 262 6.96 -8.62 -12.90
CA PRO A 262 7.51 -7.88 -11.78
C PRO A 262 8.51 -8.73 -10.99
N CYS A 263 9.68 -8.17 -10.69
CA CYS A 263 10.79 -8.84 -10.00
C CYS A 263 11.42 -10.04 -10.74
N ALA A 264 11.28 -10.11 -12.07
CA ALA A 264 11.94 -11.11 -12.92
C ALA A 264 13.46 -10.88 -13.05
#